data_AF-A0A4Y2DD79-F1
#
_entry.id   AF-A0A4Y2DD79-F1
#
_cell.length_a   1.000
_cell.length_b   1.000
_cell.length_c   1.000
_cell.angle_alpha   90.00
_cell.angle_beta   90.00
_cell.angle_gamma   90.00
#
_symmetry.space_group_name_H-M   'P 1'
#
loop_
_entity.id
_entity.type
_entity.pdbx_description
1 polymer ?
#
loop_
_entity_poly.entity_id
_entity_poly.type
_entity_poly.pdbx_seq_one_letter_code
_entity_poly.pdbx_strand_id
1 'polypeptide(L)' 'VNPGSLSEQAGLMNGDAILKILGHPTENMRHKEAQDAILRAGNNIELVVQR' A
#
# COMPACT_ATOMS: atom_id res chain seq x y z
N VAL A 1 -1.34 1.14 10.45
CA VAL A 1 -2.75 0.70 10.26
C VAL A 1 -3.60 1.14 11.42
N ASN A 2 -4.83 1.59 11.15
CA ASN A 2 -5.75 2.09 12.16
C ASN A 2 -6.87 1.05 12.42
N PRO A 3 -7.29 0.86 13.68
CA PRO A 3 -8.42 -0.01 14.00
C PRO A 3 -9.71 0.38 13.24
N GLY A 4 -10.39 -0.60 12.67
CA GLY A 4 -11.62 -0.42 11.88
C GLY A 4 -11.41 0.17 10.48
N SER A 5 -10.17 0.40 10.05
CA SER A 5 -9.89 0.90 8.69
C SER A 5 -9.98 -0.20 7.65
N LEU A 6 -10.21 0.19 6.39
CA LEU A 6 -10.15 -0.71 5.24
C LEU A 6 -8.81 -1.46 5.16
N SER A 7 -7.71 -0.81 5.56
CA SER A 7 -6.39 -1.44 5.58
C SER A 7 -6.30 -2.60 6.58
N GLU A 8 -6.88 -2.46 7.78
CA GLU A 8 -6.93 -3.54 8.77
C GLU A 8 -7.84 -4.68 8.30
N GLN A 9 -9.00 -4.35 7.72
CA GLN A 9 -9.92 -5.35 7.18
C GLN A 9 -9.33 -6.12 6.00
N ALA A 10 -8.46 -5.49 5.21
CA ALA A 10 -7.68 -6.14 4.16
C ALA A 10 -6.51 -6.98 4.71
N GLY A 11 -6.27 -6.97 6.03
CA GLY A 11 -5.25 -7.77 6.69
C GLY A 11 -3.86 -7.14 6.74
N LEU A 12 -3.73 -5.84 6.44
CA LEU A 12 -2.47 -5.11 6.64
C LEU A 12 -2.18 -4.94 8.13
N MET A 13 -0.91 -5.10 8.49
CA MET A 13 -0.44 -4.98 9.87
C MET A 13 0.68 -3.93 9.98
N ASN A 14 0.87 -3.39 11.19
CA ASN A 14 2.03 -2.54 11.45
C ASN A 14 3.29 -3.40 11.37
N GLY A 15 4.27 -2.97 10.57
CA GLY A 15 5.49 -3.73 10.30
C GLY A 15 5.53 -4.36 8.91
N ASP A 16 4.40 -4.47 8.22
CA ASP A 16 4.37 -4.97 6.84
C ASP A 16 5.13 -4.03 5.90
N ALA A 17 6.01 -4.59 5.08
CA ALA A 17 6.73 -3.88 4.03
C ALA A 17 5.95 -3.96 2.71
N ILE A 18 5.63 -2.81 2.11
CA ILE A 18 4.96 -2.76 0.80
C ILE A 18 6.01 -2.96 -0.29
N LEU A 19 5.86 -4.04 -1.09
CA LEU A 19 6.74 -4.41 -2.19
C LEU A 19 6.23 -3.90 -3.55
N LYS A 20 4.91 -3.86 -3.75
CA LYS A 20 4.28 -3.36 -4.98
C LYS A 20 3.00 -2.59 -4.70
N ILE A 21 2.74 -1.57 -5.52
CA ILE A 21 1.50 -0.80 -5.55
C ILE A 21 0.97 -0.83 -6.99
N LEU A 22 -0.24 -1.36 -7.19
CA LEU A 22 -0.86 -1.52 -8.52
C LEU A 22 0.07 -2.22 -9.52
N GLY A 23 0.69 -3.33 -9.11
CA GLY A 23 1.66 -4.07 -9.92
C GLY A 23 3.05 -3.43 -10.08
N HIS A 24 3.26 -2.18 -9.66
CA HIS A 24 4.55 -1.48 -9.79
C HIS A 24 5.41 -1.68 -8.53
N PRO A 25 6.70 -2.06 -8.67
CA PRO A 25 7.59 -2.25 -7.53
C PRO A 25 7.91 -0.93 -6.82
N THR A 26 7.92 -0.95 -5.50
CA THR A 26 8.15 0.23 -4.64
C THR A 26 9.62 0.48 -4.32
N GLU A 27 10.52 -0.46 -4.64
CA GLU A 27 11.96 -0.43 -4.30
C GLU A 27 12.67 0.88 -4.71
N ASN A 28 12.25 1.46 -5.84
CA ASN A 28 12.82 2.69 -6.39
C ASN A 28 11.85 3.89 -6.29
N MET A 29 10.69 3.72 -5.65
CA MET A 29 9.73 4.80 -5.48
C MET A 29 10.14 5.69 -4.31
N ARG A 30 10.17 7.00 -4.54
CA ARG A 30 10.21 7.94 -3.41
C ARG A 30 8.87 7.90 -2.69
N HIS A 31 8.89 8.33 -1.43
CA HIS A 31 7.69 8.37 -0.59
C HIS A 31 6.52 9.10 -1.26
N LYS A 32 6.81 10.23 -1.94
CA LYS A 32 5.78 11.00 -2.66
C LYS A 32 5.21 10.24 -3.85
N GLU A 33 6.03 9.49 -4.58
CA GLU A 33 5.59 8.70 -5.75
C GLU A 33 4.70 7.54 -5.33
N ALA A 34 5.03 6.87 -4.21
CA ALA A 34 4.17 5.86 -3.61
C ALA A 34 2.81 6.44 -3.20
N GLN A 35 2.80 7.61 -2.54
CA GLN A 35 1.54 8.28 -2.19
C GLN A 35 0.72 8.66 -3.43
N ASP A 36 1.36 9.21 -4.47
CA ASP A 36 0.66 9.61 -5.69
C ASP A 36 0.10 8.38 -6.43
N ALA A 37 0.80 7.25 -6.43
CA ALA A 37 0.30 5.99 -6.96
C ALA A 37 -0.95 5.50 -6.20
N ILE A 38 -0.93 5.58 -4.87
CA ILE A 38 -2.07 5.22 -4.01
C ILE A 38 -3.27 6.14 -4.29
N LEU A 39 -3.04 7.46 -4.34
CA LEU A 39 -4.08 8.45 -4.62
C LEU A 39 -4.72 8.26 -5.99
N ARG A 40 -3.92 7.92 -7.01
CA ARG A 40 -4.40 7.66 -8.38
C ARG A 40 -5.22 6.38 -8.49
N ALA A 41 -5.05 5.42 -7.59
CA ALA A 41 -5.82 4.18 -7.55
C ALA A 41 -7.32 4.43 -7.25
N GLY A 42 -7.63 5.53 -6.57
CA GLY A 42 -8.99 5.84 -6.14
C GLY A 42 -9.49 4.86 -5.08
N ASN A 43 -10.65 4.24 -5.31
CA ASN A 43 -11.32 3.39 -4.31
C ASN A 43 -10.79 1.96 -4.26
N ASN A 44 -10.03 1.52 -5.27
CA ASN A 44 -9.55 0.16 -5.36
C ASN A 44 -8.05 0.17 -5.57
N ILE A 45 -7.32 -0.48 -4.66
CA ILE A 45 -5.87 -0.55 -4.72
C ILE A 45 -5.40 -1.98 -4.46
N GLU A 46 -4.46 -2.43 -5.29
CA GLU A 46 -3.76 -3.69 -5.10
C GLU A 46 -2.39 -3.39 -4.48
N LEU A 47 -2.09 -4.09 -3.38
CA LEU A 47 -0.82 -4.00 -2.66
C LEU A 47 -0.24 -5.40 -2.52
N VAL A 48 1.06 -5.54 -2.79
CA VAL A 48 1.82 -6.73 -2.42
C VAL A 48 2.67 -6.38 -1.22
N VAL A 49 2.52 -7.13 -0.13
CA VAL A 49 3.24 -6.90 1.12
C VAL A 49 4.04 -8.11 1.56
N GLN A 50 5.09 -7.86 2.32
CA GLN A 50 5.88 -8.85 3.04
C GLN A 50 5.77 -8.60 4.53
N ARG A 51 5.72 -9.70 5.30
CA ARG A 51 5.76 -9.70 6.75
C ARG A 51 7.13 -10.10 7.27
#